data_AF-A0A450VLF9-F1
#
_entry.id   AF-A0A450VLF9-F1
#
_cell.length_a   1.000
_cell.length_b   1.000
_cell.length_c   1.000
_cell.angle_alpha   90.00
_cell.angle_beta   90.00
_cell.angle_gamma   90.00
#
_symmetry.space_group_name_H-M   'P 1'
#
loop_
_entity.id
_entity.type
_entity.pdbx_description
1 polymer ?
#
loop_
_entity_poly.entity_id
_entity_poly.type
_entity_poly.pdbx_seq_one_letter_code
_entity_poly.pdbx_strand_id
1 'polypeptide(L)'
;MLAEFVERMPFEPWQCPDDSKLALRTASRRLEALVKQQTQAKNHLHAFLRNRFSPAFVIEDIELTLAQLGHRIEAMQTIFNRLITVKGIGSKSAVALMGEL
;
A
#
# COMPACT_ATOMS: atom_id res chain seq x y z
N MET A 1 29.76 -18.38 -10.12
CA MET A 1 28.82 -18.12 -11.24
C MET A 1 27.94 -16.87 -11.03
N LEU A 2 28.41 -15.85 -10.30
CA LEU A 2 27.83 -14.49 -10.29
C LEU A 2 28.92 -13.45 -10.58
N ALA A 3 30.15 -13.68 -10.10
CA ALA A 3 31.32 -12.83 -10.37
C ALA A 3 31.62 -12.65 -11.88
N GLU A 4 31.63 -13.73 -12.67
CA GLU A 4 31.83 -13.67 -14.13
C GLU A 4 30.72 -12.90 -14.87
N PHE A 5 29.52 -12.80 -14.27
CA PHE A 5 28.41 -12.06 -14.85
C PHE A 5 28.56 -10.55 -14.58
N VAL A 6 29.00 -10.18 -13.37
CA VAL A 6 29.29 -8.79 -12.99
C VAL A 6 30.46 -8.22 -13.81
N GLU A 7 31.45 -9.05 -14.14
CA GLU A 7 32.64 -8.65 -14.91
C GLU A 7 32.32 -8.23 -16.37
N ARG A 8 31.18 -8.68 -16.91
CA ARG A 8 30.74 -8.38 -18.28
C ARG A 8 29.65 -7.31 -18.37
N MET A 9 29.10 -6.86 -17.25
CA MET A 9 28.08 -5.82 -17.24
C MET A 9 28.74 -4.44 -17.18
N PRO A 10 28.51 -3.55 -18.17
CA PRO A 10 28.93 -2.17 -18.05
C PRO A 10 28.28 -1.56 -16.80
N PHE A 11 29.09 -0.86 -15.99
CA PHE A 11 28.57 -0.16 -14.83
C PHE A 11 27.73 1.02 -15.27
N GLU A 12 26.42 0.92 -15.07
CA GLU A 12 25.49 2.03 -15.22
C GLU A 12 25.21 2.63 -13.83
N PRO A 13 25.62 3.89 -13.57
CA PRO A 13 25.33 4.53 -12.31
C PRO A 13 23.82 4.67 -12.13
N TRP A 14 23.33 4.40 -10.93
CA TRP A 14 21.91 4.55 -10.61
C TRP A 14 21.46 6.00 -10.87
N GLN A 15 20.44 6.15 -11.72
CA GLN A 15 19.77 7.43 -11.94
C GLN A 15 18.49 7.47 -11.13
N CYS A 16 18.40 8.44 -10.22
CA CYS A 16 17.22 8.62 -9.39
C CYS A 16 15.99 8.90 -10.27
N PRO A 17 14.91 8.11 -10.14
CA PRO A 17 13.65 8.43 -10.78
C PRO A 17 13.09 9.78 -10.30
N ASP A 18 12.26 10.43 -11.13
CA ASP A 18 11.58 11.67 -10.75
C ASP A 18 10.85 11.56 -9.41
N ASP A 19 10.92 12.61 -8.58
CA ASP A 19 10.27 12.67 -7.27
C ASP A 19 8.77 12.35 -7.33
N SER A 20 8.10 12.73 -8.42
CA SER A 20 6.68 12.42 -8.65
C SER A 20 6.40 10.91 -8.74
N LYS A 21 7.31 10.15 -9.36
CA LYS A 21 7.22 8.68 -9.46
C LYS A 21 7.48 8.02 -8.11
N LEU A 22 8.43 8.53 -7.34
CA LEU A 22 8.73 8.05 -5.98
C LEU A 22 7.58 8.35 -5.01
N ALA A 23 6.97 9.54 -5.11
CA ALA A 23 5.80 9.93 -4.34
C ALA A 23 4.60 9.02 -4.66
N LEU A 24 4.35 8.74 -5.95
CA LEU A 24 3.29 7.83 -6.38
C LEU A 24 3.51 6.41 -5.84
N ARG A 25 4.72 5.86 -5.98
CA ARG A 25 5.10 4.54 -5.45
C ARG A 25 4.85 4.45 -3.95
N THR A 26 5.24 5.48 -3.21
CA THR A 26 5.06 5.54 -1.75
C THR A 26 3.58 5.58 -1.39
N ALA A 27 2.78 6.38 -2.10
CA ALA A 27 1.34 6.44 -1.92
C ALA A 27 0.64 5.10 -2.22
N SER A 28 0.99 4.43 -3.33
CA SER A 28 0.46 3.10 -3.69
C SER A 28 0.73 2.08 -2.59
N ARG A 29 1.98 1.97 -2.14
CA ARG A 29 2.39 1.02 -1.10
C ARG A 29 1.67 1.29 0.22
N ARG A 30 1.50 2.57 0.58
CA ARG A 30 0.78 2.94 1.79
C ARG A 30 -0.69 2.56 1.69
N LEU A 31 -1.34 2.80 0.56
CA LEU A 31 -2.73 2.42 0.32
C LEU A 31 -2.90 0.90 0.42
N GLU A 32 -2.03 0.13 -0.24
CA GLU A 32 -2.05 -1.33 -0.17
C GLU A 32 -1.89 -1.84 1.28
N ALA A 33 -0.94 -1.28 2.03
CA ALA A 33 -0.75 -1.62 3.44
C ALA A 33 -2.01 -1.34 4.29
N LEU A 34 -2.68 -0.21 4.05
CA LEU A 34 -3.94 0.11 4.74
C LEU A 34 -5.06 -0.89 4.40
N VAL A 35 -5.16 -1.29 3.13
CA VAL A 35 -6.13 -2.31 2.69
C VAL A 35 -5.83 -3.67 3.35
N LYS A 36 -4.56 -4.09 3.41
CA LYS A 36 -4.14 -5.30 4.13
C LYS A 36 -4.50 -5.23 5.62
N GLN A 37 -4.24 -4.10 6.27
CA GLN A 37 -4.62 -3.87 7.68
C GLN A 37 -6.13 -3.95 7.88
N GLN A 38 -6.94 -3.38 6.98
CA GLN A 38 -8.39 -3.46 7.06
C GLN A 38 -8.88 -4.92 6.94
N THR A 39 -8.34 -5.69 6.00
CA THR A 39 -8.67 -7.12 5.84
C THR A 39 -8.30 -7.91 7.10
N GLN A 40 -7.11 -7.67 7.67
CA GLN A 40 -6.70 -8.30 8.92
C GLN A 40 -7.64 -7.95 10.08
N ALA A 41 -8.02 -6.68 10.23
CA ALA A 41 -8.95 -6.25 11.29
C ALA A 41 -10.35 -6.88 11.12
N LYS A 42 -10.85 -7.02 9.89
CA LYS A 42 -12.11 -7.75 9.61
C LYS A 42 -12.02 -9.21 10.03
N ASN A 43 -10.90 -9.86 9.73
CA ASN A 43 -10.67 -11.25 10.13
C ASN A 43 -10.61 -11.40 11.66
N HIS A 44 -9.95 -10.46 12.35
CA HIS A 44 -9.95 -10.43 13.82
C HIS A 44 -11.35 -10.24 14.37
N LEU A 45 -12.12 -9.26 13.88
CA LEU A 45 -13.51 -9.05 14.32
C LEU A 45 -14.35 -10.32 14.16
N HIS A 46 -14.26 -10.99 13.00
CA HIS A 46 -14.96 -12.24 12.76
C HIS A 46 -14.57 -13.35 13.76
N ALA A 47 -13.29 -13.45 14.11
CA ALA A 47 -12.82 -14.42 15.11
C ALA A 47 -13.33 -14.10 16.52
N PHE A 48 -13.28 -12.83 16.93
CA PHE A 48 -13.76 -12.41 18.25
C PHE A 48 -15.27 -12.56 18.40
N LEU A 49 -16.06 -12.22 17.38
CA LEU A 49 -17.52 -12.40 17.40
C LEU A 49 -17.94 -13.88 17.48
N ARG A 50 -17.13 -14.81 16.97
CA ARG A 50 -17.38 -16.26 17.07
C ARG A 50 -16.98 -16.86 18.41
N ASN A 51 -16.14 -16.18 19.18
CA ASN A 51 -15.68 -16.65 20.48
C ASN A 51 -16.59 -16.12 21.60
N ARG A 52 -17.20 -17.04 22.37
CA ARG A 52 -18.12 -16.72 23.47
C ARG A 52 -17.45 -16.03 24.66
N PHE A 53 -16.12 -16.08 24.75
CA PHE A 53 -15.35 -15.48 25.85
C PHE A 53 -14.75 -14.12 25.48
N SER A 54 -15.00 -13.62 24.27
CA SER A 54 -14.50 -12.31 23.84
C SER A 54 -15.19 -11.19 24.62
N PRO A 55 -14.44 -10.33 25.32
CA PRO A 55 -15.02 -9.16 25.98
C PRO A 55 -15.55 -8.16 24.96
N ALA A 56 -16.67 -7.50 25.29
CA ALA A 56 -17.30 -6.49 24.41
C ALA A 56 -16.36 -5.32 24.07
N PHE A 57 -15.59 -4.83 25.05
CA PHE A 57 -14.67 -3.70 24.83
C PHE A 57 -13.59 -3.98 23.78
N VAL A 58 -13.19 -5.25 23.59
CA VAL A 58 -12.21 -5.63 22.55
C VAL A 58 -12.86 -5.60 21.17
N ILE A 59 -14.14 -6.01 21.07
CA ILE A 59 -14.90 -5.97 19.82
C ILE A 59 -15.09 -4.50 19.39
N GLU A 60 -15.50 -3.64 20.32
CA GLU A 60 -15.69 -2.20 20.09
C GLU A 60 -14.39 -1.51 19.63
N ASP A 61 -13.23 -1.85 20.21
CA ASP A 61 -11.93 -1.32 19.79
C ASP A 61 -11.57 -1.72 18.35
N ILE A 62 -11.86 -2.97 17.96
CA ILE A 62 -11.61 -3.45 16.59
C ILE A 62 -12.56 -2.79 15.60
N GLU A 63 -13.82 -2.58 15.97
CA GLU A 63 -14.79 -1.85 15.14
C GLU A 63 -14.36 -0.38 14.94
N LEU A 64 -13.89 0.28 16.00
CA LEU A 64 -13.33 1.63 15.91
C LEU A 64 -12.10 1.66 14.99
N THR A 65 -11.20 0.69 15.13
CA THR A 65 -10.03 0.54 14.27
C THR A 65 -10.44 0.37 12.80
N LEU A 66 -11.48 -0.43 12.52
CA LEU A 66 -12.01 -0.61 11.17
C LEU A 66 -12.58 0.68 10.57
N ALA A 67 -13.33 1.46 11.35
CA ALA A 67 -13.86 2.76 10.91
C ALA A 67 -12.72 3.73 10.56
N GLN A 68 -11.70 3.81 11.43
CA GLN A 68 -10.52 4.65 11.20
C GLN A 68 -9.72 4.22 9.96
N LEU A 69 -9.55 2.91 9.76
CA LEU A 69 -8.90 2.37 8.57
C LEU A 69 -9.68 2.69 7.30
N GLY A 70 -11.02 2.60 7.35
CA GLY A 70 -11.91 3.01 6.25
C GLY A 70 -11.68 4.47 5.84
N HIS A 71 -11.78 5.40 6.80
CA HIS A 71 -11.55 6.83 6.53
C HIS A 71 -10.14 7.13 6.00
N ARG A 72 -9.12 6.44 6.53
CA ARG A 72 -7.74 6.57 6.04
C ARG A 72 -7.58 6.09 4.61
N ILE A 73 -8.23 4.99 4.23
CA ILE A 73 -8.22 4.47 2.87
C ILE A 73 -8.88 5.47 1.93
N GLU A 74 -10.06 5.99 2.26
CA GLU A 74 -10.78 6.98 1.44
C GLU A 74 -9.95 8.26 1.22
N ALA A 75 -9.37 8.80 2.30
CA ALA A 75 -8.50 9.97 2.23
C ALA A 75 -7.27 9.70 1.35
N MET A 76 -6.63 8.52 1.51
CA MET A 76 -5.46 8.15 0.72
C MET A 76 -5.79 7.93 -0.76
N GLN A 77 -6.93 7.30 -1.07
CA GLN A 77 -7.43 7.13 -2.43
C GLN A 77 -7.68 8.49 -3.10
N THR A 78 -8.22 9.46 -2.37
CA THR A 78 -8.45 10.81 -2.88
C THR A 78 -7.13 11.50 -3.26
N ILE A 79 -6.11 11.39 -2.41
CA ILE A 79 -4.78 11.95 -2.68
C ILE A 79 -4.14 11.21 -3.86
N PHE A 80 -4.20 9.89 -3.87
CA PHE A 80 -3.67 9.06 -4.94
C PHE A 80 -4.28 9.42 -6.30
N ASN A 81 -5.60 9.59 -6.35
CA ASN A 81 -6.33 9.98 -7.55
C ASN A 81 -5.89 11.37 -8.06
N ARG A 82 -5.53 12.30 -7.16
CA ARG A 82 -4.96 13.59 -7.56
C ARG A 82 -3.55 13.43 -8.14
N LEU A 83 -2.72 12.56 -7.56
CA LEU A 83 -1.35 12.32 -8.04
C LEU A 83 -1.34 11.73 -9.46
N ILE A 84 -2.24 10.80 -9.78
CA ILE A 84 -2.32 10.21 -11.14
C ILE A 84 -2.87 11.19 -12.19
N THR A 85 -3.56 12.26 -11.79
CA THR A 85 -4.05 13.29 -12.73
C THR A 85 -2.98 14.34 -13.11
N VAL A 86 -1.82 14.35 -12.46
CA VAL A 86 -0.72 15.26 -12.79
C VAL A 86 -0.11 14.89 -14.15
N LYS A 87 -0.03 15.87 -15.06
CA LYS A 87 0.52 15.75 -16.41
C LYS A 87 1.94 15.16 -16.35
N GLY A 88 2.13 13.94 -16.88
CA GLY A 88 3.42 13.24 -16.90
C GLY A 88 3.40 11.82 -16.33
N ILE A 89 2.36 11.46 -15.57
CA ILE A 89 2.14 10.08 -15.10
C ILE A 89 1.06 9.46 -15.99
N GLY A 90 1.46 8.81 -17.08
CA GLY A 90 0.52 8.04 -17.90
C GLY A 90 -0.12 6.92 -17.07
N SER A 91 -1.39 6.61 -17.32
CA SER A 91 -2.11 5.49 -16.67
C SER A 91 -1.33 4.17 -16.69
N LYS A 92 -0.53 3.94 -17.74
CA LYS A 92 0.37 2.77 -17.87
C LYS A 92 1.48 2.74 -16.80
N SER A 93 2.05 3.88 -16.41
CA SER A 93 3.09 3.96 -15.37
C SER A 93 2.51 3.74 -13.98
N ALA A 94 1.26 4.18 -13.73
CA ALA A 94 0.57 3.92 -12.48
C ALA A 94 0.26 2.41 -12.31
N VAL A 95 -0.14 1.73 -13.38
CA VAL A 95 -0.37 0.28 -13.38
C VAL A 95 0.94 -0.50 -13.22
N ALA A 96 2.03 -0.10 -13.88
CA ALA A 96 3.34 -0.73 -13.71
C ALA A 96 3.88 -0.59 -12.27
N LEU A 97 3.75 0.59 -11.66
CA LEU A 97 4.15 0.82 -10.26
C LEU A 97 3.28 0.07 -9.24
N MET A 98 2.03 -0.27 -9.61
CA MET A 98 1.17 -1.16 -8.83
C MET A 98 1.53 -2.65 -9.02
N GLY A 99 2.11 -3.01 -10.16
CA GLY A 99 2.50 -4.39 -10.51
C GLY A 99 3.91 -4.80 -10.09
N GLU A 100 4.75 -3.89 -9.59
CA GLU A 100 6.06 -4.20 -8.97
C GLU A 100 5.92 -4.69 -7.50
N LEU A 101 4.77 -5.28 -7.16
CA LEU A 101 4.49 -5.93 -5.87
C LEU A 101 4.68 -7.44 -5.96
#